data_AF-A0A0Q4S0M3-F1
#
_entry.id   AF-A0A0Q4S0M3-F1
#
_cell.length_a   1.000
_cell.length_b   1.000
_cell.length_c   1.000
_cell.angle_alpha   90.00
_cell.angle_beta   90.00
_cell.angle_gamma   90.00
#
_symmetry.space_group_name_H-M   'P 1'
#
loop_
_entity.id
_entity.type
_entity.pdbx_description
1 polymer ?
#
loop_
_entity_poly.entity_id
_entity_poly.type
_entity_poly.pdbx_seq_one_letter_code
_entity_poly.pdbx_strand_id
1 'polypeptide(L)'
;MRLIDDFYCIENEIEGNGNEKVLSEGICKIKSELIRPEILLLLNGNKIKFKYNFSATLNENSFSQEELLFFEKTYNVKLTPNKIYPSRLTTDNSFVNKLYDLPATIALFEDTESNKNYLLIEFRRWQYDYQPRGAGEDSLGEDITYVHGIWEDPFLTDEIRIKIKGIADKL
;
A
#
# COMPACT_ATOMS: atom_id res chain seq x y z
N MET A 1 -8.54 -14.51 8.43
CA MET A 1 -8.25 -13.80 7.17
C MET A 1 -9.49 -13.72 6.30
N ARG A 2 -10.00 -12.51 6.12
CA ARG A 2 -11.11 -12.17 5.22
C ARG A 2 -10.66 -11.04 4.31
N LEU A 3 -10.82 -11.20 2.99
CA LEU A 3 -10.60 -10.10 2.04
C LEU A 3 -11.74 -9.09 2.17
N ILE A 4 -11.40 -7.81 2.22
CA ILE A 4 -12.33 -6.69 2.17
C ILE A 4 -12.34 -6.19 0.72
N ASP A 5 -13.41 -6.51 -0.01
CA ASP A 5 -13.52 -6.16 -1.43
C ASP A 5 -13.88 -4.68 -1.66
N ASP A 6 -14.67 -4.12 -0.74
CA ASP A 6 -15.17 -2.75 -0.77
C ASP A 6 -14.74 -2.00 0.51
N PHE A 7 -14.26 -0.78 0.35
CA PHE A 7 -13.88 0.12 1.44
C PHE A 7 -14.38 1.54 1.16
N TYR A 8 -14.42 2.39 2.18
CA TYR A 8 -14.80 3.78 1.98
C TYR A 8 -13.55 4.60 1.70
N CYS A 9 -13.60 5.50 0.71
CA CYS A 9 -12.47 6.37 0.42
C CYS A 9 -12.90 7.80 0.11
N ILE A 10 -12.00 8.75 0.42
CA ILE A 10 -12.11 10.17 0.05
C ILE A 10 -10.88 10.48 -0.80
N GLU A 11 -11.08 10.81 -2.07
CA GLU A 11 -10.02 11.21 -2.99
C GLU A 11 -9.88 12.73 -2.99
N ASN A 12 -8.64 13.22 -3.00
CA ASN A 12 -8.34 14.63 -2.85
C ASN A 12 -7.36 15.10 -3.94
N GLU A 13 -7.46 16.36 -4.35
CA GLU A 13 -6.39 17.07 -5.07
C GLU A 13 -5.78 18.15 -4.17
N ILE A 14 -4.50 18.45 -4.35
CA ILE A 14 -3.86 19.62 -3.74
C ILE A 14 -3.82 20.71 -4.81
N GLU A 15 -4.58 21.78 -4.60
CA GLU A 15 -4.54 22.96 -5.45
C GLU A 15 -3.18 23.68 -5.30
N GLY A 16 -2.77 24.45 -6.31
CA GLY A 16 -1.48 25.18 -6.29
C GLY A 16 -1.32 26.22 -5.15
N ASN A 17 -2.37 26.49 -4.38
CA ASN A 17 -2.36 27.30 -3.16
C ASN A 17 -2.14 26.48 -1.86
N GLY A 18 -2.02 25.15 -1.98
CA GLY A 18 -1.90 24.20 -0.88
C GLY A 18 -3.22 23.73 -0.26
N ASN A 19 -4.37 24.19 -0.77
CA ASN A 19 -5.68 23.74 -0.29
C ASN A 19 -6.00 22.34 -0.84
N GLU A 20 -6.58 21.50 0.02
CA GLU A 20 -7.12 20.22 -0.38
C GLU A 20 -8.56 20.39 -0.86
N LYS A 21 -8.88 19.74 -1.99
CA LYS A 21 -10.24 19.67 -2.53
C LYS A 21 -10.64 18.22 -2.71
N VAL A 22 -11.79 17.86 -2.14
CA VAL A 22 -12.38 16.54 -2.32
C VAL A 22 -12.86 16.39 -3.76
N LEU A 23 -12.31 15.41 -4.48
CA LEU A 23 -12.70 15.04 -5.84
C LEU A 23 -13.91 14.10 -5.84
N SER A 24 -13.86 13.11 -4.96
CA SER A 24 -14.85 12.06 -4.83
C SER A 24 -14.81 11.51 -3.41
N GLU A 25 -15.98 11.06 -2.95
CA GLU A 25 -16.12 10.38 -1.67
C GLU A 25 -17.15 9.26 -1.84
N GLY A 26 -16.84 8.05 -1.38
CA GLY A 26 -17.77 6.94 -1.47
C GLY A 26 -17.17 5.56 -1.26
N ILE A 27 -17.88 4.54 -1.74
CA ILE A 27 -17.42 3.16 -1.72
C ILE A 27 -16.51 2.91 -2.91
N CYS A 28 -15.30 2.45 -2.61
CA CYS A 28 -14.21 2.16 -3.53
C CYS A 28 -13.91 0.66 -3.47
N LYS A 29 -13.39 0.12 -4.57
CA LYS A 29 -13.07 -1.31 -4.68
C LYS A 29 -11.57 -1.52 -4.58
N ILE A 30 -11.15 -2.68 -4.06
CA ILE A 30 -9.77 -3.10 -4.24
C ILE A 30 -9.46 -3.27 -5.74
N LYS A 31 -8.17 -3.28 -6.06
CA LYS A 31 -7.61 -3.29 -7.41
C LYS A 31 -8.05 -2.09 -8.25
N SER A 32 -8.12 -0.92 -7.62
CA SER A 32 -8.40 0.37 -8.27
C SER A 32 -7.25 1.34 -8.00
N GLU A 33 -6.99 2.23 -8.98
CA GLU A 33 -6.16 3.42 -8.80
C GLU A 33 -7.03 4.54 -8.22
N LEU A 34 -6.54 5.22 -7.19
CA LEU A 34 -7.22 6.30 -6.50
C LEU A 34 -6.28 7.50 -6.35
N ILE A 35 -6.82 8.71 -6.41
CA ILE A 35 -6.08 9.98 -6.30
C ILE A 35 -6.02 10.39 -4.83
N ARG A 36 -4.82 10.43 -4.24
CA ARG A 36 -4.56 10.76 -2.82
C ARG A 36 -5.66 10.24 -1.86
N PRO A 37 -5.93 8.93 -1.86
CA PRO A 37 -7.06 8.43 -1.10
C PRO A 37 -6.79 8.51 0.40
N GLU A 38 -7.75 9.04 1.13
CA GLU A 38 -7.95 8.67 2.53
C GLU A 38 -8.76 7.37 2.57
N ILE A 39 -8.13 6.28 3.01
CA ILE A 39 -8.77 4.96 3.12
C ILE A 39 -9.44 4.84 4.49
N LEU A 40 -10.73 4.50 4.50
CA LEU A 40 -11.53 4.27 5.70
C LEU A 40 -12.16 2.88 5.68
N LEU A 41 -12.00 2.15 6.78
CA LEU A 41 -12.66 0.87 7.00
C LEU A 41 -14.09 1.11 7.51
N LEU A 42 -15.04 0.33 6.97
CA LEU A 42 -16.42 0.33 7.43
C LEU A 42 -16.60 -0.74 8.51
N LEU A 43 -16.44 -0.34 9.77
CA LEU A 43 -16.48 -1.23 10.93
C LEU A 43 -17.71 -0.93 11.77
N ASN A 44 -18.63 -1.90 11.89
CA ASN A 44 -19.86 -1.77 12.68
C ASN A 44 -20.69 -0.51 12.35
N GLY A 45 -20.72 -0.10 11.08
CA GLY A 45 -21.42 1.11 10.61
C GLY A 45 -20.64 2.42 10.79
N ASN A 46 -19.46 2.37 11.42
CA ASN A 46 -18.58 3.51 11.56
C ASN A 46 -17.50 3.52 10.46
N LYS A 47 -17.09 4.72 10.05
CA LYS A 47 -15.93 4.92 9.17
C LYS A 47 -14.70 5.15 10.05
N ILE A 48 -13.74 4.23 10.01
CA ILE A 48 -12.50 4.33 10.76
C ILE A 48 -11.36 4.53 9.78
N LYS A 49 -10.67 5.67 9.89
CA LYS A 49 -9.50 5.98 9.05
C LYS A 49 -8.44 4.89 9.24
N PHE A 50 -8.00 4.29 8.14
CA PHE A 50 -6.87 3.37 8.14
C PHE A 50 -5.60 4.18 8.42
N LYS A 51 -5.10 4.10 9.64
CA LYS A 51 -3.83 4.75 10.01
C LYS A 51 -2.71 3.77 9.73
N TYR A 52 -1.73 4.21 8.94
CA TYR A 52 -0.47 3.48 8.71
C TYR A 52 0.34 3.51 10.00
N ASN A 53 -0.08 2.74 11.00
CA ASN A 53 0.62 2.67 12.28
C ASN A 53 1.99 2.02 12.08
N PHE A 54 2.03 1.00 11.21
CA PHE A 54 3.22 0.25 10.86
C PHE A 54 3.22 0.00 9.36
N SER A 55 4.37 0.16 8.71
CA SER A 55 4.50 -0.13 7.29
C SER A 55 5.92 -0.54 6.92
N ALA A 56 6.02 -1.33 5.85
CA ALA A 56 7.28 -1.74 5.26
C ALA A 56 7.17 -1.75 3.73
N THR A 57 8.31 -1.66 3.05
CA THR A 57 8.38 -1.86 1.60
C THR A 57 8.58 -3.34 1.30
N LEU A 58 7.83 -3.90 0.36
CA LEU A 58 7.88 -5.31 0.02
C LEU A 58 9.04 -5.63 -0.93
N ASN A 59 10.27 -5.67 -0.39
CA ASN A 59 11.49 -5.99 -1.12
C ASN A 59 12.51 -6.71 -0.23
N GLU A 60 13.62 -7.16 -0.83
CA GLU A 60 14.67 -7.89 -0.11
C GLU A 60 15.49 -7.07 0.90
N ASN A 61 15.30 -5.74 0.98
CA ASN A 61 15.89 -4.96 2.06
C ASN A 61 15.06 -5.06 3.36
N SER A 62 13.76 -5.37 3.25
CA SER A 62 12.84 -5.46 4.39
C SER A 62 12.47 -6.89 4.74
N PHE A 63 12.49 -7.81 3.76
CA PHE A 63 12.04 -9.20 3.92
C PHE A 63 13.03 -10.17 3.28
N SER A 64 13.11 -11.40 3.79
CA SER A 64 13.88 -12.47 3.13
C SER A 64 13.17 -12.93 1.86
N GLN A 65 13.88 -13.68 1.01
CA GLN A 65 13.30 -14.25 -0.20
C GLN A 65 12.11 -15.18 0.13
N GLU A 66 12.22 -15.99 1.18
CA GLU A 66 11.13 -16.87 1.63
C GLU A 66 9.90 -16.09 2.09
N GLU A 67 10.10 -14.97 2.79
CA GLU A 67 9.02 -14.08 3.23
C GLU A 67 8.35 -13.39 2.04
N LEU A 68 9.11 -12.95 1.04
CA LEU A 68 8.55 -12.41 -0.19
C LEU A 68 7.70 -13.47 -0.92
N LEU A 69 8.21 -14.69 -1.08
CA LEU A 69 7.45 -15.80 -1.67
C LEU A 69 6.19 -16.16 -0.85
N PHE A 70 6.25 -15.99 0.46
CA PHE A 70 5.07 -16.09 1.32
C PHE A 70 4.01 -15.05 0.96
N PHE A 71 4.41 -13.79 0.72
CA PHE A 71 3.48 -12.74 0.28
C PHE A 71 2.90 -13.00 -1.10
N GLU A 72 3.70 -13.49 -2.04
CA GLU A 72 3.23 -13.89 -3.37
C GLU A 72 2.15 -14.98 -3.27
N LYS A 73 2.42 -16.03 -2.49
CA LYS A 73 1.50 -17.15 -2.33
C LYS A 73 0.22 -16.78 -1.56
N THR A 74 0.34 -15.95 -0.52
CA THR A 74 -0.77 -15.68 0.42
C THR A 74 -1.64 -14.52 -0.03
N TYR A 75 -1.03 -13.48 -0.60
CA TYR A 75 -1.68 -12.22 -0.94
C TYR A 75 -1.68 -11.93 -2.44
N ASN A 76 -1.19 -12.87 -3.27
CA ASN A 76 -1.16 -12.77 -4.72
C ASN A 76 -0.43 -11.51 -5.21
N VAL A 77 0.65 -11.12 -4.52
CA VAL A 77 1.55 -10.06 -4.97
C VAL A 77 2.59 -10.70 -5.88
N LYS A 78 2.62 -10.31 -7.16
CA LYS A 78 3.60 -10.88 -8.10
C LYS A 78 5.01 -10.40 -7.78
N LEU A 79 5.98 -11.29 -7.91
CA LEU A 79 7.39 -10.97 -7.78
C LEU A 79 8.13 -11.07 -9.12
N THR A 80 9.19 -10.30 -9.25
CA THR A 80 10.13 -10.36 -10.36
C THR A 80 11.56 -10.19 -9.83
N PRO A 81 12.58 -10.71 -10.54
CA PRO A 81 13.95 -10.27 -10.33
C PRO A 81 14.08 -8.75 -10.38
N ASN A 82 14.87 -8.18 -9.47
CA ASN A 82 15.18 -6.77 -9.44
C ASN A 82 16.03 -6.40 -10.67
N LYS A 83 15.70 -5.28 -11.31
CA LYS A 83 16.36 -4.83 -12.56
C LYS A 83 17.85 -4.53 -12.38
N ILE A 84 18.26 -4.05 -11.20
CA ILE A 84 19.64 -3.68 -10.88
C ILE A 84 20.41 -4.88 -10.32
N TYR A 85 19.76 -5.67 -9.46
CA TYR A 85 20.34 -6.84 -8.80
C TYR A 85 19.50 -8.10 -9.12
N PRO A 86 19.69 -8.77 -10.27
CA PRO A 86 18.82 -9.87 -10.71
C PRO A 86 18.75 -11.09 -9.78
N SER A 87 19.70 -11.22 -8.85
CA SER A 87 19.65 -12.27 -7.81
C SER A 87 18.67 -11.95 -6.68
N ARG A 88 18.13 -10.73 -6.63
CA ARG A 88 17.16 -10.26 -5.64
C ARG A 88 15.77 -10.19 -6.24
N LEU A 89 14.74 -10.42 -5.43
CA LEU A 89 13.34 -10.25 -5.76
C LEU A 89 12.81 -8.88 -5.33
N THR A 90 11.84 -8.41 -6.09
CA THR A 90 11.02 -7.24 -5.77
C THR A 90 9.61 -7.46 -6.31
N THR A 91 8.65 -6.62 -5.93
CA THR A 91 7.32 -6.71 -6.51
C THR A 91 7.35 -6.38 -7.99
N ASP A 92 6.69 -7.23 -8.79
CA ASP A 92 6.43 -6.93 -10.18
C ASP A 92 5.25 -5.98 -10.25
N ASN A 93 5.46 -4.73 -10.62
CA ASN A 93 4.35 -3.77 -10.69
C ASN A 93 3.67 -3.75 -12.07
N SER A 94 4.17 -4.52 -13.04
CA SER A 94 3.70 -4.49 -14.43
C SER A 94 2.25 -4.97 -14.58
N PHE A 95 1.75 -5.74 -13.61
CA PHE A 95 0.35 -6.18 -13.57
C PHE A 95 -0.63 -5.07 -13.17
N VAL A 96 -0.15 -3.99 -12.54
CA VAL A 96 -0.96 -2.85 -12.14
C VAL A 96 -1.00 -1.82 -13.27
N ASN A 97 0.14 -1.20 -13.54
CA ASN A 97 0.37 -0.22 -14.60
C ASN A 97 1.89 -0.09 -14.81
N LYS A 98 2.34 0.12 -16.05
CA LYS A 98 3.77 0.29 -16.39
C LYS A 98 4.42 1.50 -15.73
N LEU A 99 3.62 2.46 -15.28
CA LEU A 99 4.08 3.67 -14.58
C LEU A 99 4.53 3.41 -13.14
N TYR A 100 4.18 2.26 -12.55
CA TYR A 100 4.66 1.91 -11.20
C TYR A 100 6.09 1.36 -11.27
N ASP A 101 7.02 2.05 -10.63
CA ASP A 101 8.43 1.68 -10.55
C ASP A 101 8.90 1.37 -9.12
N LEU A 102 8.14 1.80 -8.11
CA LEU A 102 8.39 1.52 -6.69
C LEU A 102 7.76 0.21 -6.22
N PRO A 103 8.40 -0.55 -5.32
CA PRO A 103 7.81 -1.77 -4.79
C PRO A 103 6.53 -1.50 -3.97
N ALA A 104 5.71 -2.54 -3.78
CA ALA A 104 4.51 -2.43 -2.97
C ALA A 104 4.83 -2.00 -1.53
N THR A 105 3.96 -1.19 -0.94
CA THR A 105 3.94 -0.94 0.50
C THR A 105 2.96 -1.89 1.17
N ILE A 106 3.37 -2.45 2.30
CA ILE A 106 2.52 -3.20 3.20
C ILE A 106 2.32 -2.40 4.49
N ALA A 107 1.06 -2.26 4.93
CA ALA A 107 0.71 -1.51 6.13
C ALA A 107 -0.19 -2.34 7.05
N LEU A 108 0.12 -2.31 8.34
CA LEU A 108 -0.65 -3.00 9.38
C LEU A 108 -1.38 -1.97 10.25
N PHE A 109 -2.69 -2.18 10.41
CA PHE A 109 -3.54 -1.43 11.32
C PHE A 109 -4.13 -2.41 12.36
N GLU A 110 -3.95 -2.10 13.64
CA GLU A 110 -4.46 -2.90 14.75
C GLU A 110 -5.60 -2.12 15.41
N ASP A 111 -6.82 -2.65 15.29
CA ASP A 111 -8.00 -2.06 15.93
C ASP A 111 -8.17 -2.64 17.33
N THR A 112 -7.84 -1.84 18.33
CA THR A 112 -7.94 -2.24 19.74
C THR A 112 -9.38 -2.39 20.21
N GLU A 113 -10.35 -1.74 19.56
CA GLU A 113 -11.76 -1.81 19.99
C GLU A 113 -12.41 -3.12 19.56
N SER A 114 -12.19 -3.54 18.31
CA SER A 114 -12.69 -4.82 17.81
C SER A 114 -11.73 -5.99 18.02
N ASN A 115 -10.52 -5.74 18.51
CA ASN A 115 -9.43 -6.71 18.62
C ASN A 115 -9.15 -7.42 17.28
N LYS A 116 -9.19 -6.65 16.19
CA LYS A 116 -8.92 -7.13 14.83
C LYS A 116 -7.70 -6.47 14.25
N ASN A 117 -7.04 -7.18 13.34
CA ASN A 117 -5.90 -6.63 12.61
C ASN A 117 -6.23 -6.51 11.14
N TYR A 118 -5.70 -5.49 10.48
CA TYR A 118 -5.93 -5.23 9.08
C TYR A 118 -4.61 -5.05 8.35
N LEU A 119 -4.47 -5.68 7.20
CA LEU A 119 -3.35 -5.54 6.29
C LEU A 119 -3.80 -4.80 5.04
N LEU A 120 -3.12 -3.73 4.68
CA LEU A 120 -3.26 -3.06 3.40
C LEU A 120 -1.99 -3.34 2.59
N ILE A 121 -2.17 -3.76 1.34
CA ILE A 121 -1.09 -3.81 0.34
C ILE A 121 -1.45 -2.83 -0.76
N GLU A 122 -0.53 -1.92 -1.07
CA GLU A 122 -0.73 -0.88 -2.05
C GLU A 122 0.52 -0.58 -2.87
N PHE A 123 0.33 0.05 -4.01
CA PHE A 123 1.39 0.53 -4.88
C PHE A 123 1.17 2.04 -5.07
N ARG A 124 2.25 2.81 -5.10
CA ARG A 124 2.20 4.27 -5.28
C ARG A 124 3.01 4.70 -6.49
N ARG A 125 2.52 5.72 -7.19
CA ARG A 125 3.19 6.41 -8.30
C ARG A 125 2.72 7.84 -8.36
N TRP A 126 3.44 8.67 -9.10
CA TRP A 126 2.92 9.97 -9.52
C TRP A 126 1.98 9.84 -10.72
N GLN A 127 0.98 10.72 -10.79
CA GLN A 127 -0.03 10.71 -11.84
C GLN A 127 0.58 10.79 -13.25
N TYR A 128 1.65 11.56 -13.43
CA TYR A 128 2.24 11.91 -14.72
C TYR A 128 3.68 11.39 -14.93
N ASP A 129 4.09 10.34 -14.22
CA ASP A 129 5.49 9.87 -14.22
C ASP A 129 5.93 9.20 -15.55
N TYR A 130 6.17 10.05 -16.55
CA TYR A 130 7.03 9.87 -17.72
C TYR A 130 7.81 11.18 -17.99
N GLN A 131 8.06 11.98 -16.95
CA GLN A 131 8.78 13.25 -17.09
C GLN A 131 10.28 13.08 -16.81
N PRO A 132 11.18 13.61 -17.65
CA PRO A 132 12.59 13.28 -17.62
C PRO A 132 13.45 13.95 -16.53
N ARG A 133 12.93 14.56 -15.45
CA ARG A 133 13.75 15.42 -14.54
C ARG A 133 13.28 15.42 -13.07
N GLY A 134 14.21 15.84 -12.18
CA GLY A 134 14.28 15.48 -10.75
C GLY A 134 13.28 16.15 -9.80
N ALA A 135 13.37 15.73 -8.52
CA ALA A 135 12.45 15.96 -7.40
C ALA A 135 12.07 17.41 -7.02
N GLY A 136 12.48 18.42 -7.80
CA GLY A 136 12.19 19.84 -7.57
C GLY A 136 11.14 20.46 -8.51
N GLU A 137 10.63 19.72 -9.50
CA GLU A 137 9.67 20.22 -10.51
C GLU A 137 8.26 19.58 -10.38
N ASP A 138 8.00 18.90 -9.27
CA ASP A 138 6.82 18.07 -8.98
C ASP A 138 5.54 18.88 -8.65
N SER A 139 5.25 19.89 -9.47
CA SER A 139 4.26 20.93 -9.17
C SER A 139 2.89 20.70 -9.82
N LEU A 140 2.64 19.57 -10.49
CA LEU A 140 1.43 19.38 -11.30
C LEU A 140 0.74 18.02 -11.20
N GLY A 141 1.31 16.99 -10.55
CA GLY A 141 0.74 15.64 -10.50
C GLY A 141 0.33 15.20 -9.10
N GLU A 142 -0.76 14.43 -9.02
CA GLU A 142 -1.21 13.87 -7.74
C GLU A 142 -0.57 12.50 -7.45
N ASP A 143 -0.48 12.15 -6.16
CA ASP A 143 -0.13 10.79 -5.75
C ASP A 143 -1.27 9.84 -6.13
N ILE A 144 -0.94 8.81 -6.91
CA ILE A 144 -1.87 7.75 -7.27
C ILE A 144 -1.55 6.50 -6.45
N THR A 145 -2.54 6.05 -5.69
CA THR A 145 -2.46 4.82 -4.90
C THR A 145 -3.30 3.74 -5.55
N TYR A 146 -2.67 2.64 -5.93
CA TYR A 146 -3.37 1.42 -6.30
C TYR A 146 -3.51 0.51 -5.08
N VAL A 147 -4.74 0.31 -4.62
CA VAL A 147 -5.02 -0.57 -3.47
C VAL A 147 -5.11 -2.01 -3.97
N HIS A 148 -4.07 -2.82 -3.78
CA HIS A 148 -4.08 -4.22 -4.23
C HIS A 148 -5.05 -5.09 -3.43
N GLY A 149 -5.09 -4.87 -2.12
CA GLY A 149 -6.08 -5.51 -1.26
C GLY A 149 -6.00 -5.07 0.19
N ILE A 150 -7.09 -5.32 0.90
CA ILE A 150 -7.22 -5.10 2.33
C ILE A 150 -7.71 -6.41 2.96
N TRP A 151 -7.02 -6.91 3.99
CA TRP A 151 -7.37 -8.16 4.67
C TRP A 151 -7.62 -7.92 6.15
N GLU A 152 -8.79 -8.35 6.63
CA GLU A 152 -9.10 -8.48 8.05
C GLU A 152 -8.53 -9.80 8.60
N ASP A 153 -7.94 -9.73 9.78
CA ASP A 153 -7.21 -10.79 10.47
C ASP A 153 -6.25 -11.53 9.51
N PRO A 154 -5.26 -10.81 8.95
CA PRO A 154 -4.33 -11.32 7.96
C PRO A 154 -3.51 -12.49 8.54
N PHE A 155 -3.23 -13.48 7.69
CA PHE A 155 -2.31 -14.55 8.04
C PHE A 155 -0.87 -14.05 7.87
N LEU A 156 -0.20 -13.75 8.98
CA LEU A 156 1.20 -13.31 9.03
C LEU A 156 1.93 -14.12 10.10
N THR A 157 3.17 -14.52 9.83
CA THR A 157 4.05 -15.09 10.85
C THR A 157 4.49 -14.00 11.83
N ASP A 158 4.99 -14.40 12.99
CA ASP A 158 5.43 -13.45 14.01
C ASP A 158 6.65 -12.64 13.54
N GLU A 159 7.56 -13.28 12.79
CA GLU A 159 8.74 -12.63 12.20
C GLU A 159 8.33 -11.51 11.23
N ILE A 160 7.36 -11.80 10.35
CA ILE A 160 6.84 -10.82 9.40
C ILE A 160 6.16 -9.65 10.14
N ARG A 161 5.36 -9.92 11.18
CA ARG A 161 4.72 -8.87 11.99
C ARG A 161 5.76 -7.98 12.64
N ILE A 162 6.80 -8.56 13.24
CA ILE A 162 7.90 -7.83 13.89
C ILE A 162 8.59 -6.89 12.89
N LYS A 163 8.87 -7.37 11.67
CA LYS A 163 9.48 -6.57 10.60
C LYS A 163 8.60 -5.42 10.16
N ILE A 164 7.30 -5.65 9.91
CA ILE A 164 6.36 -4.58 9.55
C ILE A 164 6.28 -3.51 10.64
N LYS A 165 6.30 -3.94 11.91
CA LYS A 165 6.27 -3.03 13.07
C LYS A 165 7.60 -2.31 13.34
N GLY A 166 8.68 -2.67 12.64
CA GLY A 166 10.01 -2.14 12.92
C GLY A 166 10.53 -2.48 14.33
N ILE A 167 10.08 -3.61 14.89
CA ILE A 167 10.48 -4.06 16.24
C ILE A 167 11.80 -4.86 16.20
N ALA A 168 12.21 -5.36 15.02
CA ALA A 168 13.44 -6.13 14.84
C ALA A 168 14.72 -5.37 15.25
N ASP A 169 14.73 -4.04 15.17
CA ASP A 169 15.89 -3.19 15.50
C ASP A 169 15.95 -2.78 16.99
N LYS A 170 15.10 -3.35 17.86
CA LYS A 170 14.98 -2.98 19.29
C LYS A 170 15.28 -4.12 20.27
N LEU A 171 15.79 -5.26 19.81
CA LEU A 171 16.27 -6.39 20.63
C LEU A 171 17.77 -6.58 20.43
#